data_AF-A0A377XUE3-F1
#
_entry.id   AF-A0A377XUE3-F1
#
_cell.length_a   1.000
_cell.length_b   1.000
_cell.length_c   1.000
_cell.angle_alpha   90.00
_cell.angle_beta   90.00
_cell.angle_gamma   90.00
#
_symmetry.space_group_name_H-M   'P 1'
#
loop_
_entity.id
_entity.type
_entity.pdbx_description
1 polymer ?
#
loop_
_entity_poly.entity_id
_entity_poly.type
_entity_poly.pdbx_seq_one_letter_code
_entity_poly.pdbx_strand_id
1 'polypeptide(L)'
;MNNIYIASFGNIDVRFVNVEDDVFVSQGDFIRAMETCLTDDMKHIAGLFVSGGVKIVGDVSDSRSAILGDSVIGPAIHFHAVGNILNSLVEMNNEKNPSLRESCFRMNSLLQWYSIALSDADEYFGRDVADLLSSVKRRLDRLSAPYTVHVFHDENVWVASCDELGLVTEASDYESLTERVWEVAEDLLVENDIDQPFETLRLSFVQNQVSDDRMAL
;
A
#
# COMPACT_ATOMS: atom_id res chain seq x y z
N MET A 1 -22.30 -9.28 -14.42
CA MET A 1 -22.37 -8.10 -13.52
C MET A 1 -21.82 -6.90 -14.27
N ASN A 2 -22.26 -5.68 -13.95
CA ASN A 2 -21.62 -4.49 -14.49
C ASN A 2 -20.21 -4.45 -13.89
N ASN A 3 -19.17 -4.23 -14.69
CA ASN A 3 -17.79 -4.24 -14.18
C ASN A 3 -17.37 -2.88 -13.58
N ILE A 4 -18.33 -1.97 -13.40
CA ILE A 4 -18.13 -0.62 -12.89
C ILE A 4 -19.11 -0.41 -11.73
N TYR A 5 -18.57 -0.06 -10.58
CA TYR A 5 -19.33 0.46 -9.44
C TYR A 5 -19.25 1.99 -9.46
N ILE A 6 -20.34 2.67 -9.09
CA ILE A 6 -20.41 4.13 -9.05
C ILE A 6 -20.87 4.54 -7.66
N ALA A 7 -20.05 5.35 -6.98
CA ALA A 7 -20.43 5.99 -5.73
C ALA A 7 -20.42 7.51 -5.91
N SER A 8 -21.40 8.19 -5.30
CA SER A 8 -21.52 9.64 -5.39
C SER A 8 -20.95 10.32 -4.15
N PHE A 9 -20.04 11.27 -4.34
CA PHE A 9 -19.59 12.22 -3.33
C PHE A 9 -20.23 13.58 -3.60
N GLY A 10 -21.29 13.90 -2.86
CA GLY A 10 -22.14 15.05 -3.17
C GLY A 10 -22.75 14.91 -4.57
N ASN A 11 -22.39 15.80 -5.49
CA ASN A 11 -22.85 15.77 -6.90
C ASN A 11 -21.81 15.17 -7.87
N ILE A 12 -20.72 14.60 -7.35
CA ILE A 12 -19.66 14.01 -8.16
C ILE A 12 -19.77 12.49 -8.11
N ASP A 13 -20.04 11.88 -9.25
CA ASP A 13 -19.96 10.42 -9.40
C ASP A 13 -18.52 9.98 -9.59
N VAL A 14 -18.10 9.01 -8.79
CA VAL A 14 -16.78 8.39 -8.82
C VAL A 14 -16.91 6.93 -9.20
N ARG A 15 -16.27 6.56 -10.32
CA ARG A 15 -16.25 5.19 -10.84
C ARG A 15 -15.14 4.37 -10.22
N PHE A 16 -15.50 3.17 -9.77
CA PHE A 16 -14.61 2.11 -9.32
C PHE A 16 -14.71 0.94 -10.29
N VAL A 17 -13.62 0.22 -10.49
CA VAL A 17 -13.56 -0.96 -11.35
C VAL A 17 -12.72 -2.04 -10.70
N ASN A 18 -13.11 -3.30 -10.89
CA ASN A 18 -12.27 -4.43 -10.55
C ASN A 18 -11.54 -4.92 -11.81
N VAL A 19 -10.22 -4.99 -11.74
CA VAL A 19 -9.37 -5.53 -12.81
C VAL A 19 -8.35 -6.48 -12.18
N GLU A 20 -8.36 -7.74 -12.61
CA GLU A 20 -7.38 -8.75 -12.17
C GLU A 20 -7.29 -8.85 -10.63
N ASP A 21 -8.46 -8.86 -9.97
CA ASP A 21 -8.57 -8.94 -8.51
C ASP A 21 -7.96 -7.74 -7.77
N ASP A 22 -7.91 -6.58 -8.39
CA ASP A 22 -7.58 -5.29 -7.77
C ASP A 22 -8.65 -4.23 -8.11
N VAL A 23 -9.00 -3.41 -7.12
CA VAL A 23 -9.92 -2.29 -7.31
C VAL A 23 -9.14 -1.03 -7.73
N PHE A 24 -9.62 -0.38 -8.78
CA PHE A 24 -9.11 0.89 -9.28
C PHE A 24 -10.20 1.95 -9.30
N VAL A 25 -9.81 3.19 -9.10
CA VAL A 25 -10.68 4.37 -9.05
C VAL A 25 -10.36 5.24 -10.25
N SER A 26 -11.37 5.75 -10.96
CA SER A 26 -11.14 6.68 -12.08
C SER A 26 -10.41 7.93 -11.59
N GLN A 27 -9.24 8.21 -12.15
CA GLN A 27 -8.40 9.35 -11.78
C GLN A 27 -9.13 10.67 -12.01
N GLY A 28 -9.80 10.81 -13.15
CA GLY A 28 -10.53 12.04 -13.50
C GLY A 28 -11.72 12.29 -12.58
N ASP A 29 -12.42 11.24 -12.16
CA ASP A 29 -13.54 11.38 -11.23
C ASP A 29 -13.04 11.73 -9.83
N PHE A 30 -11.96 11.08 -9.38
CA PHE A 30 -11.34 11.35 -8.08
C PHE A 30 -10.77 12.77 -7.99
N ILE A 31 -10.10 13.28 -9.04
CA ILE A 31 -9.64 14.68 -9.09
C ILE A 31 -10.83 15.64 -8.93
N ARG A 32 -11.94 15.40 -9.64
CA ARG A 32 -13.14 16.24 -9.52
C ARG A 32 -13.73 16.19 -8.11
N ALA A 33 -13.75 15.02 -7.47
CA ALA A 33 -14.19 14.89 -6.08
C ALA A 33 -13.28 15.69 -5.14
N MET A 34 -11.95 15.57 -5.29
CA MET A 34 -10.97 16.35 -4.52
C MET A 34 -11.13 17.86 -4.70
N GLU A 35 -11.37 18.35 -5.92
CA GLU A 35 -11.57 19.77 -6.21
C GLU A 35 -12.74 20.38 -5.41
N THR A 36 -13.75 19.59 -5.05
CA THR A 36 -14.86 20.06 -4.21
C THR A 36 -14.44 20.30 -2.74
N CYS A 37 -13.37 19.64 -2.29
CA CYS A 37 -12.80 19.83 -0.96
C CYS A 37 -11.80 20.99 -0.90
N LEU A 38 -11.21 21.37 -2.04
CA LEU A 38 -10.23 22.45 -2.08
C LEU A 38 -10.90 23.84 -2.01
N THR A 39 -10.20 24.80 -1.41
CA THR A 39 -10.56 26.22 -1.54
C THR A 39 -10.40 26.67 -2.99
N ASP A 40 -11.13 27.72 -3.41
CA ASP A 40 -11.18 28.14 -4.81
C ASP A 40 -9.79 28.48 -5.39
N ASP A 41 -8.93 29.08 -4.59
CA ASP A 41 -7.54 29.41 -4.94
C ASP A 41 -6.63 28.17 -5.03
N MET A 42 -7.03 27.04 -4.42
CA MET A 42 -6.27 25.79 -4.41
C MET A 42 -6.78 24.75 -5.43
N LYS A 43 -7.89 24.98 -6.14
CA LYS A 43 -8.42 23.97 -7.08
C LYS A 43 -7.41 23.52 -8.14
N HIS A 44 -6.57 24.44 -8.62
CA HIS A 44 -5.55 24.16 -9.63
C HIS A 44 -4.48 23.15 -9.19
N ILE A 45 -4.30 22.90 -7.87
CA ILE A 45 -3.31 21.93 -7.37
C ILE A 45 -3.88 20.51 -7.21
N ALA A 46 -5.18 20.28 -7.42
CA ALA A 46 -5.79 18.94 -7.32
C ALA A 46 -5.08 17.91 -8.20
N GLY A 47 -4.93 18.24 -9.49
CA GLY A 47 -4.23 17.38 -10.44
C GLY A 47 -2.76 17.15 -10.08
N LEU A 48 -2.10 18.13 -9.46
CA LEU A 48 -0.71 18.02 -9.00
C LEU A 48 -0.60 17.08 -7.80
N PHE A 49 -1.53 17.14 -6.84
CA PHE A 49 -1.55 16.20 -5.72
C PHE A 49 -1.81 14.77 -6.18
N VAL A 50 -2.71 14.57 -7.13
CA VAL A 50 -2.99 13.22 -7.62
C VAL A 50 -1.85 12.70 -8.47
N SER A 51 -1.37 13.46 -9.45
CA SER A 51 -0.27 13.01 -10.33
C SER A 51 1.09 12.94 -9.62
N GLY A 52 1.37 13.87 -8.72
CA GLY A 52 2.58 13.89 -7.88
C GLY A 52 2.49 12.88 -6.74
N GLY A 53 1.35 12.79 -6.08
CA GLY A 53 1.10 11.83 -5.00
C GLY A 53 1.26 10.40 -5.49
N VAL A 54 0.70 10.03 -6.64
CA VAL A 54 0.91 8.69 -7.21
C VAL A 54 2.40 8.40 -7.49
N LYS A 55 3.22 9.41 -7.82
CA LYS A 55 4.67 9.22 -7.99
C LYS A 55 5.43 9.08 -6.67
N ILE A 56 4.90 9.63 -5.57
CA ILE A 56 5.56 9.65 -4.26
C ILE A 56 5.12 8.45 -3.42
N VAL A 57 3.82 8.15 -3.40
CA VAL A 57 3.23 7.11 -2.54
C VAL A 57 2.82 5.85 -3.32
N GLY A 58 2.98 5.84 -4.64
CA GLY A 58 2.56 4.75 -5.52
C GLY A 58 3.66 4.18 -6.41
N ASP A 59 3.36 3.02 -7.01
CA ASP A 59 4.20 2.35 -8.00
C ASP A 59 3.62 2.48 -9.43
N VAL A 60 4.39 2.15 -10.48
CA VAL A 60 3.95 2.29 -11.88
C VAL A 60 2.64 1.51 -12.17
N SER A 61 2.43 0.40 -11.48
CA SER A 61 1.24 -0.46 -11.56
C SER A 61 0.03 0.14 -10.83
N ASP A 62 0.22 1.14 -9.96
CA ASP A 62 -0.88 1.86 -9.33
C ASP A 62 -1.62 2.75 -10.34
N SER A 63 -1.01 3.09 -11.47
CA SER A 63 -1.65 3.82 -12.57
C SER A 63 -1.85 2.93 -13.78
N ARG A 64 -3.10 2.73 -14.18
CA ARG A 64 -3.40 2.02 -15.42
C ARG A 64 -4.53 2.68 -16.19
N SER A 65 -4.57 2.46 -17.50
CA SER A 65 -5.80 2.68 -18.25
C SER A 65 -6.73 1.49 -18.01
N ALA A 66 -7.97 1.78 -17.63
CA ALA A 66 -8.99 0.75 -17.45
C ALA A 66 -10.11 0.93 -18.48
N ILE A 67 -10.30 -0.12 -19.28
CA ILE A 67 -11.31 -0.24 -20.33
C ILE A 67 -12.09 -1.51 -20.03
N LEU A 68 -13.42 -1.41 -19.91
CA LEU A 68 -14.29 -2.55 -19.61
C LEU A 68 -15.48 -2.56 -20.58
N GLY A 69 -15.43 -3.48 -21.54
CA GLY A 69 -16.40 -3.53 -22.64
C GLY A 69 -16.36 -2.25 -23.48
N ASP A 70 -17.54 -1.67 -23.74
CA ASP A 70 -17.67 -0.41 -24.49
C ASP A 70 -17.48 0.85 -23.61
N SER A 71 -17.31 0.69 -22.29
CA SER A 71 -17.16 1.80 -21.34
C SER A 71 -15.70 2.04 -20.97
N VAL A 72 -15.23 3.28 -21.15
CA VAL A 72 -13.87 3.71 -20.79
C VAL A 72 -13.93 4.52 -19.50
N ILE A 73 -13.28 4.05 -18.44
CA ILE A 73 -13.06 4.88 -17.24
C ILE A 73 -11.78 5.72 -17.33
N GLY A 74 -10.93 5.42 -18.32
CA GLY A 74 -9.71 6.17 -18.63
C GLY A 74 -8.57 5.81 -17.68
N PRO A 75 -7.67 6.76 -17.37
CA PRO A 75 -6.69 6.61 -16.32
C PRO A 75 -7.35 6.30 -14.98
N ALA A 76 -6.85 5.28 -14.29
CA ALA A 76 -7.36 4.78 -13.04
C ALA A 76 -6.21 4.53 -12.05
N ILE A 77 -6.49 4.74 -10.77
CA ILE A 77 -5.52 4.67 -9.68
C ILE A 77 -5.91 3.52 -8.75
N HIS A 78 -4.95 2.70 -8.33
CA HIS A 78 -5.17 1.63 -7.35
C HIS A 78 -5.77 2.19 -6.06
N PHE A 79 -6.77 1.52 -5.52
CA PHE A 79 -7.56 2.04 -4.40
C PHE A 79 -6.70 2.41 -3.18
N HIS A 80 -5.64 1.65 -2.91
CA HIS A 80 -4.80 1.84 -1.74
C HIS A 80 -3.89 3.07 -1.92
N ALA A 81 -3.44 3.32 -3.16
CA ALA A 81 -2.70 4.54 -3.48
C ALA A 81 -3.59 5.79 -3.30
N VAL A 82 -4.86 5.74 -3.70
CA VAL A 82 -5.84 6.82 -3.44
C VAL A 82 -6.01 7.05 -1.94
N GLY A 83 -6.17 5.98 -1.15
CA GLY A 83 -6.25 6.06 0.31
C GLY A 83 -5.02 6.72 0.94
N ASN A 84 -3.82 6.35 0.51
CA ASN A 84 -2.58 6.96 0.97
C ASN A 84 -2.51 8.46 0.65
N ILE A 85 -2.88 8.86 -0.57
CA ILE A 85 -2.92 10.29 -0.95
C ILE A 85 -3.87 11.08 -0.04
N LEU A 86 -5.06 10.55 0.21
CA LEU A 86 -6.04 11.20 1.07
C LEU A 86 -5.54 11.31 2.52
N ASN A 87 -4.97 10.25 3.07
CA ASN A 87 -4.40 10.26 4.41
C ASN A 87 -3.28 11.29 4.53
N SER A 88 -2.31 11.30 3.60
CA SER A 88 -1.22 12.28 3.60
C SER A 88 -1.74 13.72 3.54
N LEU A 89 -2.77 13.99 2.74
CA LEU A 89 -3.36 15.34 2.66
C LEU A 89 -4.08 15.73 3.96
N VAL A 90 -4.79 14.81 4.60
CA VAL A 90 -5.48 15.08 5.88
C VAL A 90 -4.47 15.32 7.02
N GLU A 91 -3.32 14.64 6.99
CA GLU A 91 -2.26 14.79 7.99
C GLU A 91 -1.51 16.13 7.91
N MET A 92 -1.63 16.88 6.80
CA MET A 92 -1.05 18.22 6.62
C MET A 92 -1.81 19.32 7.41
N ASN A 93 -2.29 19.00 8.62
CA ASN A 93 -3.09 19.88 9.47
C ASN A 93 -2.29 21.06 10.08
N ASN A 94 -0.96 20.97 10.12
CA ASN A 94 -0.06 21.99 10.66
C ASN A 94 0.48 22.98 9.61
N GLU A 95 -0.10 23.00 8.40
CA GLU A 95 0.36 23.84 7.31
C GLU A 95 0.16 25.35 7.60
N LYS A 96 1.17 26.15 7.22
CA LYS A 96 1.18 27.61 7.45
C LYS A 96 0.22 28.31 6.50
N ASN A 97 0.10 27.82 5.26
CA ASN A 97 -0.85 28.35 4.29
C ASN A 97 -2.30 28.08 4.74
N PRO A 98 -3.11 29.12 5.04
CA PRO A 98 -4.48 28.94 5.55
C PRO A 98 -5.42 28.24 4.56
N SER A 99 -5.30 28.54 3.26
CA SER A 99 -6.12 27.91 2.21
C SER A 99 -5.82 26.42 2.08
N LEU A 100 -4.53 26.06 2.15
CA LEU A 100 -4.11 24.66 2.11
C LEU A 100 -4.56 23.92 3.38
N ARG A 101 -4.38 24.51 4.56
CA ARG A 101 -4.84 23.92 5.82
C ARG A 101 -6.35 23.67 5.84
N GLU A 102 -7.15 24.63 5.38
CA GLU A 102 -8.60 24.48 5.24
C GLU A 102 -8.97 23.39 4.22
N SER A 103 -8.26 23.35 3.09
CA SER A 103 -8.45 22.31 2.07
C SER A 103 -8.15 20.90 2.62
N CYS A 104 -7.07 20.74 3.37
CA CYS A 104 -6.69 19.50 4.05
C CYS A 104 -7.75 19.08 5.09
N PHE A 105 -8.27 20.02 5.87
CA PHE A 105 -9.36 19.77 6.82
C PHE A 105 -10.62 19.25 6.11
N ARG A 106 -11.03 19.88 5.01
CA ARG A 106 -12.19 19.44 4.20
C ARG A 106 -11.96 18.07 3.56
N MET A 107 -10.72 17.74 3.21
CA MET A 107 -10.34 16.46 2.63
C MET A 107 -10.70 15.27 3.54
N ASN A 108 -10.80 15.48 4.86
CA ASN A 108 -11.24 14.44 5.78
C ASN A 108 -12.66 13.93 5.44
N SER A 109 -13.55 14.80 4.93
CA SER A 109 -14.89 14.36 4.49
C SER A 109 -14.81 13.42 3.29
N LEU A 110 -13.89 13.69 2.36
CA LEU A 110 -13.66 12.83 1.21
C LEU A 110 -13.01 11.51 1.63
N LEU A 111 -12.07 11.54 2.59
CA LEU A 111 -11.45 10.34 3.16
C LEU A 111 -12.50 9.42 3.82
N GLN A 112 -13.36 9.96 4.67
CA GLN A 112 -14.40 9.16 5.33
C GLN A 112 -15.39 8.56 4.33
N TRP A 113 -15.83 9.36 3.36
CA TRP A 113 -16.69 8.87 2.27
C TRP A 113 -15.99 7.79 1.45
N TYR A 114 -14.71 7.98 1.11
CA TYR A 114 -13.95 7.07 0.27
C TYR A 114 -13.81 5.69 0.91
N SER A 115 -13.57 5.62 2.22
CA SER A 115 -13.50 4.36 2.96
C SER A 115 -14.80 3.57 2.88
N ILE A 116 -15.96 4.24 2.94
CA ILE A 116 -17.28 3.61 2.80
C ILE A 116 -17.49 3.17 1.34
N ALA A 117 -17.24 4.07 0.38
CA ALA A 117 -17.42 3.80 -1.04
C ALA A 117 -16.56 2.63 -1.53
N LEU A 118 -15.34 2.48 -1.00
CA LEU A 118 -14.48 1.34 -1.28
C LEU A 118 -15.06 0.04 -0.72
N SER A 119 -15.55 0.04 0.51
CA SER A 119 -16.20 -1.13 1.11
C SER A 119 -17.41 -1.57 0.28
N ASP A 120 -18.24 -0.62 -0.15
CA ASP A 120 -19.41 -0.91 -0.99
C ASP A 120 -18.98 -1.41 -2.39
N ALA A 121 -17.86 -0.90 -2.92
CA ALA A 121 -17.29 -1.36 -4.18
C ALA A 121 -16.80 -2.80 -4.07
N ASP A 122 -16.08 -3.15 -3.00
CA ASP A 122 -15.64 -4.52 -2.73
C ASP A 122 -16.84 -5.48 -2.65
N GLU A 123 -17.88 -5.13 -1.89
CA GLU A 123 -19.12 -5.92 -1.82
C GLU A 123 -19.77 -6.08 -3.21
N TYR A 124 -19.87 -4.99 -3.97
CA TYR A 124 -20.42 -5.01 -5.33
C TYR A 124 -19.64 -5.94 -6.27
N PHE A 125 -18.32 -5.97 -6.16
CA PHE A 125 -17.45 -6.84 -6.95
C PHE A 125 -17.35 -8.26 -6.40
N GLY A 126 -18.03 -8.57 -5.29
CA GLY A 126 -17.98 -9.89 -4.64
C GLY A 126 -16.63 -10.19 -4.00
N ARG A 127 -15.88 -9.16 -3.61
CA ARG A 127 -14.58 -9.26 -2.94
C ARG A 127 -14.79 -9.25 -1.43
N ASP A 128 -14.01 -10.06 -0.73
CA ASP A 128 -14.00 -10.07 0.73
C ASP A 128 -12.77 -9.36 1.32
N VAL A 129 -12.67 -9.38 2.65
CA VAL A 129 -11.54 -8.78 3.37
C VAL A 129 -10.21 -9.47 3.01
N ALA A 130 -10.20 -10.76 2.71
CA ALA A 130 -8.99 -11.47 2.31
C ALA A 130 -8.53 -11.02 0.93
N ASP A 131 -9.45 -10.75 -0.01
CA ASP A 131 -9.13 -10.17 -1.32
C ASP A 131 -8.56 -8.76 -1.20
N LEU A 132 -9.15 -7.93 -0.33
CA LEU A 132 -8.63 -6.59 0.00
C LEU A 132 -7.20 -6.68 0.55
N LEU A 133 -6.98 -7.47 1.60
CA LEU A 133 -5.67 -7.64 2.23
C LEU A 133 -4.64 -8.23 1.27
N SER A 134 -5.04 -9.16 0.39
CA SER A 134 -4.18 -9.73 -0.63
C SER A 134 -3.78 -8.67 -1.68
N SER A 135 -4.69 -7.79 -2.08
CA SER A 135 -4.39 -6.67 -2.97
C SER A 135 -3.39 -5.70 -2.35
N VAL A 136 -3.60 -5.32 -1.09
CA VAL A 136 -2.66 -4.48 -0.34
C VAL A 136 -1.30 -5.15 -0.23
N LYS A 137 -1.26 -6.45 0.12
CA LYS A 137 -0.02 -7.22 0.20
C LYS A 137 0.74 -7.20 -1.13
N ARG A 138 0.08 -7.55 -2.24
CA ARG A 138 0.70 -7.55 -3.58
C ARG A 138 1.29 -6.18 -3.91
N ARG A 139 0.60 -5.10 -3.56
CA ARG A 139 1.10 -3.74 -3.76
C ARG A 139 2.31 -3.43 -2.87
N LEU A 140 2.25 -3.75 -1.58
CA LEU A 140 3.36 -3.55 -0.66
C LEU A 140 4.60 -4.36 -1.09
N ASP A 141 4.42 -5.60 -1.54
CA ASP A 141 5.50 -6.46 -2.04
C ASP A 141 6.17 -5.89 -3.31
N ARG A 142 5.47 -5.07 -4.12
CA ARG A 142 6.08 -4.35 -5.24
C ARG A 142 6.85 -3.10 -4.82
N LEU A 143 6.41 -2.42 -3.76
CA LEU A 143 7.04 -1.19 -3.25
C LEU A 143 8.27 -1.48 -2.39
N SER A 144 8.18 -2.52 -1.56
CA SER A 144 9.23 -3.01 -0.68
C SER A 144 9.06 -4.52 -0.59
N ALA A 145 9.78 -5.22 -1.49
CA ALA A 145 9.81 -6.68 -1.48
C ALA A 145 10.44 -7.15 -0.17
N PRO A 146 9.83 -8.12 0.54
CA PRO A 146 10.43 -8.63 1.76
C PRO A 146 11.70 -9.42 1.43
N TYR A 147 12.75 -9.22 2.21
CA TYR A 147 13.90 -10.10 2.19
C TYR A 147 13.51 -11.47 2.75
N THR A 148 13.83 -12.53 2.03
CA THR A 148 13.54 -13.89 2.48
C THR A 148 14.62 -14.35 3.43
N VAL A 149 14.27 -14.49 4.71
CA VAL A 149 15.14 -15.04 5.74
C VAL A 149 14.86 -16.53 5.83
N HIS A 150 15.79 -17.34 5.36
CA HIS A 150 15.72 -18.78 5.48
C HIS A 150 16.10 -19.20 6.89
N VAL A 151 15.18 -19.92 7.54
CA VAL A 151 15.38 -20.46 8.88
C VAL A 151 15.47 -21.97 8.82
N PHE A 152 16.49 -22.52 9.45
CA PHE A 152 16.63 -23.95 9.67
C PHE A 152 17.20 -24.20 11.06
N HIS A 153 17.06 -25.43 11.53
CA HIS A 153 17.61 -25.86 12.81
C HIS A 153 18.75 -26.83 12.53
N ASP A 154 19.92 -26.59 13.11
CA ASP A 154 21.14 -27.38 12.92
C ASP A 154 21.81 -27.60 14.27
N GLU A 155 22.22 -28.83 14.57
CA GLU A 155 23.00 -29.20 15.79
C GLU A 155 22.57 -28.55 17.14
N ASN A 156 21.27 -28.32 17.35
CA ASN A 156 20.64 -27.65 18.52
C ASN A 156 20.71 -26.12 18.55
N VAL A 157 20.99 -25.49 17.41
CA VAL A 157 20.86 -24.05 17.21
C VAL A 157 19.89 -23.74 16.07
N TRP A 158 19.19 -22.63 16.20
CA TRP A 158 18.40 -22.05 15.13
C TRP A 158 19.30 -21.12 14.33
N VAL A 159 19.31 -21.28 13.01
CA VAL A 159 20.12 -20.48 12.10
C VAL A 159 19.21 -19.72 11.14
N ALA A 160 19.49 -18.43 10.96
CA ALA A 160 18.86 -17.56 9.98
C ALA A 160 19.90 -17.12 8.96
N SER A 161 19.52 -17.15 7.69
CA SER A 161 20.33 -16.64 6.59
C SER A 161 19.49 -15.86 5.58
N CYS A 162 20.04 -14.76 5.05
CA CYS A 162 19.47 -14.02 3.94
C CYS A 162 20.59 -13.43 3.08
N ASP A 163 20.82 -14.04 1.92
CA ASP A 163 21.92 -13.67 1.02
C ASP A 163 21.82 -12.21 0.54
N GLU A 164 20.60 -11.74 0.25
CA GLU A 164 20.34 -10.38 -0.21
C GLU A 164 20.72 -9.32 0.82
N LEU A 165 20.59 -9.63 2.11
CA LEU A 165 21.01 -8.77 3.23
C LEU A 165 22.44 -9.05 3.70
N GLY A 166 23.11 -10.07 3.16
CA GLY A 166 24.35 -10.60 3.76
C GLY A 166 24.18 -11.10 5.19
N LEU A 167 22.96 -11.46 5.58
CA LEU A 167 22.61 -11.86 6.95
C LEU A 167 22.95 -13.32 7.18
N VAL A 168 23.71 -13.60 8.25
CA VAL A 168 23.87 -14.94 8.84
C VAL A 168 23.94 -14.76 10.35
N THR A 169 23.03 -15.40 11.09
CA THR A 169 23.02 -15.35 12.55
C THR A 169 22.39 -16.62 13.13
N GLU A 170 22.62 -16.86 14.41
CA GLU A 170 22.13 -18.04 15.12
C GLU A 170 21.67 -17.70 16.55
N ALA A 171 20.79 -18.53 17.09
CA ALA A 171 20.33 -18.45 18.49
C ALA A 171 19.90 -19.83 19.01
N SER A 172 19.71 -19.93 20.34
CA SER A 172 19.28 -21.17 21.01
C SER A 172 17.85 -21.59 20.71
N ASP A 173 17.00 -20.64 20.34
CA ASP A 173 15.57 -20.82 20.12
C ASP A 173 15.08 -19.86 19.04
N TYR A 174 13.93 -20.20 18.45
CA TYR A 174 13.38 -19.48 17.31
C TYR A 174 13.03 -18.02 17.65
N GLU A 175 12.51 -17.75 18.85
CA GLU A 175 12.16 -16.41 19.29
C GLU A 175 13.41 -15.52 19.36
N SER A 176 14.44 -15.97 20.09
CA SER A 176 15.73 -15.30 20.18
C SER A 176 16.40 -15.13 18.80
N LEU A 177 16.21 -16.09 17.88
CA LEU A 177 16.70 -15.97 16.51
C LEU A 177 16.01 -14.80 15.79
N THR A 178 14.69 -14.71 15.87
CA THR A 178 13.94 -13.64 15.20
C THR A 178 14.28 -12.27 15.75
N GLU A 179 14.45 -12.13 17.08
CA GLU A 179 14.90 -10.86 17.69
C GLU A 179 16.29 -10.48 17.17
N ARG A 180 17.24 -11.42 17.19
CA ARG A 180 18.62 -11.19 16.73
C ARG A 180 18.70 -10.86 15.25
N VAL A 181 17.83 -11.42 14.42
CA VAL A 181 17.72 -11.05 13.00
C VAL A 181 17.36 -9.58 12.85
N TRP A 182 16.42 -9.06 13.65
CA TRP A 182 16.06 -7.64 13.63
C TRP A 182 17.17 -6.73 14.14
N GLU A 183 17.88 -7.14 15.20
CA GLU A 183 19.01 -6.38 15.75
C GLU A 183 20.13 -6.20 14.71
N VAL A 184 20.45 -7.25 13.95
CA VAL A 184 21.57 -7.23 13.00
C VAL A 184 21.16 -6.64 11.65
N ALA A 185 19.87 -6.68 11.29
CA ALA A 185 19.41 -6.22 9.98
C ALA A 185 19.64 -4.71 9.74
N GLU A 186 19.51 -3.85 10.77
CA GLU A 186 19.76 -2.40 10.63
C GLU A 186 21.22 -2.13 10.24
N ASP A 187 22.16 -2.76 10.96
CA ASP A 187 23.60 -2.63 10.68
C ASP A 187 23.94 -3.15 9.28
N LEU A 188 23.34 -4.27 8.87
CA LEU A 188 23.58 -4.87 7.54
C LEU A 188 23.08 -4.02 6.38
N LEU A 189 22.01 -3.24 6.55
CA LEU A 189 21.59 -2.29 5.52
C LEU A 189 22.69 -1.25 5.25
N VAL A 190 23.31 -0.74 6.32
CA VAL A 190 24.37 0.26 6.24
C VAL A 190 25.67 -0.35 5.71
N GLU A 191 26.08 -1.50 6.24
CA GLU A 191 27.34 -2.16 5.87
C GLU A 191 27.36 -2.63 4.41
N ASN A 192 26.20 -3.02 3.87
CA ASN A 192 26.07 -3.50 2.50
C ASN A 192 25.63 -2.43 1.49
N ASP A 193 25.58 -1.14 1.88
CA ASP A 193 25.18 -0.01 1.02
C ASP A 193 23.79 -0.21 0.37
N ILE A 194 22.85 -0.78 1.16
CA ILE A 194 21.47 -1.02 0.72
C ILE A 194 20.64 0.24 1.00
N ASP A 195 20.19 0.90 -0.06
CA ASP A 195 19.35 2.11 0.01
C ASP A 195 17.88 1.77 0.37
N GLN A 196 17.66 1.33 1.60
CA GLN A 196 16.35 1.02 2.16
C GLN A 196 16.23 1.53 3.60
N PRO A 197 15.24 2.39 3.91
CA PRO A 197 14.98 2.82 5.29
C PRO A 197 14.57 1.64 6.17
N PHE A 198 15.15 1.54 7.36
CA PHE A 198 14.90 0.45 8.32
C PHE A 198 13.42 0.37 8.72
N GLU A 199 12.71 1.49 8.83
CA GLU A 199 11.28 1.55 9.16
C GLU A 199 10.38 0.91 8.10
N THR A 200 10.90 0.73 6.89
CA THR A 200 10.22 0.10 5.76
C THR A 200 10.80 -1.27 5.41
N LEU A 201 11.77 -1.75 6.21
CA LEU A 201 12.34 -3.08 6.08
C LEU A 201 11.26 -4.13 6.34
N ARG A 202 11.18 -5.10 5.43
CA ARG A 202 10.26 -6.23 5.56
C ARG A 202 11.07 -7.52 5.46
N LEU A 203 10.87 -8.39 6.43
CA LEU A 203 11.49 -9.71 6.47
C LEU A 203 10.40 -10.78 6.38
N SER A 204 10.63 -11.77 5.53
CA SER A 204 9.79 -12.96 5.39
C SER A 204 10.57 -14.17 5.90
N PHE A 205 10.20 -14.67 7.07
CA PHE A 205 10.82 -15.86 7.65
C PHE A 205 10.24 -17.11 6.97
N VAL A 206 11.08 -17.83 6.24
CA VAL A 206 10.72 -19.09 5.59
C VAL A 206 11.49 -20.20 6.27
N GLN A 207 10.79 -20.95 7.11
CA GLN A 207 11.35 -22.11 7.78
C GLN A 207 11.21 -23.35 6.90
N ASN A 208 12.35 -23.99 6.61
CA ASN A 208 12.38 -25.29 5.96
C ASN A 208 12.79 -26.35 6.99
N GLN A 209 12.03 -27.45 7.05
CA GLN A 209 12.37 -28.61 7.88
C GLN A 209 12.49 -29.84 6.99
N VAL A 210 13.50 -30.67 7.27
CA VAL A 210 13.58 -32.04 6.77
C VAL A 210 13.05 -32.99 7.84
N SER A 211 12.50 -34.14 7.43
CA SER A 211 11.82 -35.09 8.33
C SER A 211 12.66 -35.48 9.56
N ASP A 212 13.98 -35.57 9.38
CA ASP A 212 14.91 -36.05 10.41
C ASP A 212 15.25 -34.96 11.44
N ASP A 213 15.05 -33.69 11.12
CA ASP A 213 15.34 -32.51 11.98
C ASP A 213 14.07 -31.71 12.31
N ARG A 214 12.91 -32.37 12.28
CA ARG A 214 11.63 -31.70 12.51
C ARG A 214 11.53 -31.18 13.95
N MET A 215 11.19 -29.91 14.09
CA MET A 215 10.95 -29.26 15.37
C MET A 215 9.48 -28.94 15.51
N ALA A 216 8.88 -29.31 16.65
CA ALA A 216 7.56 -28.82 17.01
C ALA A 216 7.70 -27.35 17.44
N LEU A 217 7.00 -26.47 16.73
CA LEU A 217 6.85 -25.06 17.08
C LEU A 217 5.78 -24.89 18.16
#